data_AF-A0A820DW49-F1
#
_entry.id   AF-A0A820DW49-F1
#
_cell.length_a   1.000
_cell.length_b   1.000
_cell.length_c   1.000
_cell.angle_alpha   90.00
_cell.angle_beta   90.00
_cell.angle_gamma   90.00
#
_symmetry.space_group_name_H-M   'P 1'
#
loop_
_entity.id
_entity.type
_entity.pdbx_description
1 polymer ?
#
loop_
_entity_poly.entity_id
_entity_poly.type
_entity_poly.pdbx_seq_one_letter_code
_entity_poly.pdbx_strand_id
1 'polypeptide(L)'
;MDFDNNTAIRCCCPPSYSGDRWQWQNQRISLTLQFVYRSTTFVMPVFQMIMMLIDEHRQIASYHEQIPYVPKRDCGIKFNIYLLCPNQPKNSSTNYSIHIDVFDTTTLTYWSSWYLSITFQFLPVDRIATRLFIPSVKQIESCPFSCYSGSKCRIQYNCSCSSDSFCYTSSICICPLNKYDRHCYLKHSICSAKSSPCKNNELCVRFDDRTDRNKFACLCQKSFYGTRCENTKHRIHAKFDKDIREETIAFVLHYITAYNNV
;
A
#
# COMPACT_ATOMS: atom_id res chain seq x y z
N MET A 1 3.65 -4.69 30.09
CA MET A 1 4.08 -5.37 31.32
C MET A 1 2.81 -5.90 31.95
N ASP A 2 2.45 -7.15 31.64
CA ASP A 2 1.41 -7.86 32.38
C ASP A 2 2.11 -9.04 33.05
N PHE A 3 2.10 -9.03 34.37
CA PHE A 3 2.57 -10.11 35.22
C PHE A 3 1.41 -11.07 35.40
N ASP A 4 1.36 -12.10 34.56
CA ASP A 4 0.49 -13.25 34.77
C ASP A 4 1.25 -14.28 35.62
N ASN A 5 0.64 -14.71 36.72
CA ASN A 5 1.28 -15.38 37.85
C ASN A 5 1.46 -16.89 37.62
N ASN A 6 1.94 -17.26 36.43
CA ASN A 6 2.34 -18.62 36.05
C ASN A 6 3.74 -18.54 35.44
N THR A 7 4.75 -19.08 36.14
CA THR A 7 6.18 -19.02 35.80
C THR A 7 6.57 -19.92 34.61
N ALA A 8 5.78 -19.92 33.54
CA ALA A 8 6.22 -20.40 32.25
C ALA A 8 6.92 -19.24 31.54
N ILE A 9 8.25 -19.29 31.46
CA ILE A 9 9.04 -18.36 30.64
C ILE A 9 8.62 -18.57 29.18
N ARG A 10 7.70 -17.72 28.70
CA ARG A 10 7.29 -17.69 27.30
C ARG A 10 8.29 -16.84 26.51
N CYS A 11 9.00 -17.47 25.59
CA CYS A 11 9.93 -16.76 24.72
C CYS A 11 9.16 -16.04 23.61
N CYS A 12 9.43 -14.75 23.41
CA CYS A 12 8.93 -14.02 22.25
C CYS A 12 9.60 -14.60 20.98
N CYS A 13 8.85 -15.36 20.19
CA CYS A 13 9.36 -15.96 18.96
C CYS A 13 9.37 -14.92 17.83
N PRO A 14 10.44 -14.86 17.01
CA PRO A 14 10.36 -14.19 15.71
C PRO A 14 9.22 -14.79 14.88
N PRO A 15 8.53 -14.04 14.00
CA PRO A 15 7.42 -14.56 13.18
C PRO A 15 7.79 -15.74 12.27
N SER A 16 9.09 -16.03 12.14
CA SER A 16 9.63 -17.15 11.38
C SER A 16 9.67 -18.47 12.14
N TYR A 17 9.44 -18.47 13.46
CA TYR A 17 9.58 -19.63 14.32
C TYR A 17 8.40 -19.77 15.28
N SER A 18 8.12 -20.99 15.72
CA SER A 18 7.11 -21.33 16.71
C SER A 18 7.62 -22.35 17.73
N GLY A 19 6.82 -22.52 18.79
CA GLY A 19 7.11 -23.36 19.94
C GLY A 19 7.82 -22.60 21.07
N ASP A 20 7.73 -23.16 22.28
CA ASP A 20 8.22 -22.51 23.50
C ASP A 20 9.74 -22.29 23.53
N ARG A 21 10.46 -22.97 22.63
CA ARG A 21 11.93 -22.87 22.44
C ARG A 21 12.35 -22.63 20.99
N TRP A 22 11.45 -22.11 20.15
CA TRP A 22 11.75 -21.73 18.75
C TRP A 22 12.19 -22.92 17.88
N GLN A 23 11.69 -24.11 18.22
CA GLN A 23 12.15 -25.37 17.64
C GLN A 23 11.47 -25.70 16.30
N TRP A 24 10.41 -24.98 15.93
CA TRP A 24 9.71 -25.19 14.66
C TRP A 24 9.77 -23.95 13.79
N GLN A 25 10.04 -24.14 12.49
CA GLN A 25 9.99 -23.04 11.53
C GLN A 25 8.55 -22.84 11.06
N ASN A 26 8.08 -21.59 11.10
CA ASN A 26 6.76 -21.24 10.59
C ASN A 26 6.70 -21.43 9.09
N GLN A 27 5.68 -22.16 8.65
CA GLN A 27 5.35 -22.29 7.25
C GLN A 27 4.78 -20.96 6.74
N ARG A 28 5.35 -20.45 5.65
CA ARG A 28 5.08 -19.10 5.17
C ARG A 28 5.20 -18.98 3.67
N ILE A 29 4.60 -17.93 3.14
CA ILE A 29 4.77 -17.52 1.75
C ILE A 29 5.57 -16.23 1.72
N SER A 30 6.69 -16.27 1.02
CA SER A 30 7.57 -15.13 0.79
C SER A 30 7.21 -14.49 -0.55
N LEU A 31 6.57 -13.33 -0.49
CA LEU A 31 6.14 -12.56 -1.66
C LEU A 31 7.10 -11.41 -1.93
N THR A 32 7.60 -11.33 -3.17
CA THR A 32 8.33 -10.16 -3.67
C THR A 32 7.50 -9.48 -4.74
N LEU A 33 6.91 -8.33 -4.41
CA LEU A 33 6.02 -7.59 -5.31
C LEU A 33 6.67 -6.30 -5.79
N GLN A 34 6.54 -6.02 -7.09
CA GLN A 34 6.79 -4.69 -7.65
C GLN A 34 5.50 -4.17 -8.28
N PHE A 35 5.04 -3.01 -7.82
CA PHE A 35 3.86 -2.37 -8.40
C PHE A 35 4.27 -1.34 -9.46
N VAL A 36 3.49 -1.27 -10.54
CA VAL A 36 3.66 -0.29 -11.60
C VAL A 36 2.33 0.39 -11.84
N TYR A 37 2.32 1.71 -11.76
CA TYR A 37 1.14 2.53 -12.08
C TYR A 37 1.51 3.52 -13.17
N ARG A 38 0.73 3.54 -14.25
CA ARG A 38 0.87 4.50 -15.34
C ARG A 38 -0.44 5.27 -15.46
N SER A 39 -0.37 6.57 -15.26
CA SER A 39 -1.52 7.46 -15.46
C SER A 39 -1.17 8.56 -16.44
N THR A 40 -2.14 8.91 -17.26
CA THR A 40 -2.11 10.11 -18.11
C THR A 40 -2.62 11.35 -17.36
N THR A 41 -3.30 11.15 -16.23
CA THR A 41 -3.78 12.24 -15.37
C THR A 41 -2.70 12.62 -14.35
N PHE A 42 -2.73 13.88 -13.93
CA PHE A 42 -1.80 14.42 -12.96
C PHE A 42 -2.22 14.14 -11.49
N VAL A 43 -3.22 13.26 -11.28
CA VAL A 43 -3.63 12.87 -9.93
C VAL A 43 -2.51 12.05 -9.29
N MET A 44 -2.22 12.34 -8.02
CA MET A 44 -1.23 11.62 -7.21
C MET A 44 -1.95 10.71 -6.22
N PRO A 45 -2.44 9.53 -6.66
CA PRO A 45 -3.14 8.62 -5.77
C PRO A 45 -2.17 8.04 -4.73
N VAL A 46 -2.73 7.69 -3.59
CA VAL A 46 -2.01 6.99 -2.52
C VAL A 46 -2.77 5.71 -2.27
N PHE A 47 -2.12 4.60 -2.58
CA PHE A 47 -2.77 3.30 -2.51
C PHE A 47 -2.46 2.61 -1.18
N GLN A 48 -3.47 1.97 -0.61
CA GLN A 48 -3.31 0.97 0.43
C GLN A 48 -3.48 -0.40 -0.22
N MET A 49 -2.44 -1.23 -0.12
CA MET A 49 -2.45 -2.61 -0.61
C MET A 49 -2.72 -3.53 0.56
N ILE A 50 -3.68 -4.44 0.40
CA ILE A 50 -3.91 -5.53 1.35
C ILE A 50 -3.57 -6.84 0.66
N MET A 51 -2.64 -7.59 1.24
CA MET A 51 -2.27 -8.93 0.78
C MET A 51 -2.73 -9.96 1.81
N MET A 52 -3.44 -10.98 1.37
CA MET A 52 -3.98 -12.03 2.23
C MET A 52 -3.92 -13.40 1.56
N LEU A 53 -3.92 -14.44 2.38
CA LEU A 53 -4.19 -15.79 1.89
C LEU A 53 -5.70 -16.01 1.87
N ILE A 54 -6.19 -16.64 0.81
CA ILE A 54 -7.57 -17.09 0.69
C ILE A 54 -7.59 -18.59 0.44
N ASP A 55 -8.58 -19.27 0.99
CA ASP A 55 -8.81 -20.68 0.69
C ASP A 55 -9.62 -20.89 -0.60
N GLU A 56 -9.92 -22.16 -0.92
CA GLU A 56 -10.74 -22.56 -2.07
C GLU A 56 -12.14 -21.94 -2.08
N HIS A 57 -12.67 -21.62 -0.91
CA HIS A 57 -13.97 -20.98 -0.73
C HIS A 57 -13.89 -19.45 -0.67
N ARG A 58 -12.71 -18.88 -0.96
CA ARG A 58 -12.39 -17.44 -0.87
C ARG A 58 -12.58 -16.86 0.52
N GLN A 59 -12.49 -17.68 1.57
CA GLN A 59 -12.46 -17.18 2.94
C GLN A 59 -11.07 -16.63 3.26
N ILE A 60 -11.05 -15.49 3.92
CA ILE A 60 -9.82 -14.78 4.26
C ILE A 60 -9.14 -15.51 5.43
N ALA A 61 -7.88 -15.90 5.22
CA ALA A 61 -7.03 -16.41 6.28
C ALA A 61 -6.80 -15.36 7.37
N SER A 62 -6.63 -15.81 8.62
CA SER A 62 -6.46 -14.91 9.78
C SER A 62 -5.33 -13.88 9.63
N TYR A 63 -4.28 -14.21 8.86
CA TYR A 63 -3.14 -13.33 8.62
C TYR A 63 -3.26 -12.55 7.30
N HIS A 64 -3.10 -11.23 7.41
CA HIS A 64 -3.06 -10.31 6.27
C HIS A 64 -1.97 -9.27 6.49
N GLU A 65 -1.42 -8.74 5.40
CA GLU A 65 -0.42 -7.68 5.41
C GLU A 65 -0.94 -6.47 4.68
N GLN A 66 -0.57 -5.30 5.18
CA GLN A 66 -1.03 -4.01 4.69
C GLN A 66 0.17 -3.11 4.44
N ILE A 67 0.29 -2.56 3.24
CA ILE A 67 1.37 -1.63 2.90
C ILE A 67 0.83 -0.41 2.15
N PRO A 68 1.35 0.80 2.46
CA PRO A 68 1.09 1.97 1.64
C PRO A 68 1.98 1.95 0.38
N TYR A 69 1.41 2.27 -0.78
CA TYR A 69 2.11 2.42 -2.05
C TYR A 69 1.81 3.78 -2.68
N VAL A 70 2.87 4.56 -2.90
CA VAL A 70 2.82 5.89 -3.51
C VAL A 70 3.55 5.84 -4.85
N PRO A 71 2.86 5.86 -6.01
CA PRO A 71 3.49 5.68 -7.32
C PRO A 71 4.68 6.59 -7.61
N LYS A 72 4.58 7.87 -7.22
CA LYS A 72 5.63 8.88 -7.44
C LYS A 72 6.94 8.55 -6.70
N ARG A 73 6.84 7.81 -5.60
CA ARG A 73 7.94 7.49 -4.68
C ARG A 73 8.42 6.05 -4.86
N ASP A 74 7.48 5.12 -5.04
CA ASP A 74 7.69 3.69 -4.80
C ASP A 74 7.74 2.84 -6.08
N CYS A 75 7.57 3.41 -7.28
CA CYS A 75 7.53 2.66 -8.54
C CYS A 75 8.78 1.76 -8.79
N GLY A 76 9.93 2.17 -8.26
CA GLY A 76 11.18 1.39 -8.34
C GLY A 76 11.40 0.39 -7.20
N ILE A 77 10.55 0.39 -6.17
CA ILE A 77 10.74 -0.40 -4.94
C ILE A 77 10.16 -1.81 -5.12
N LYS A 78 10.86 -2.80 -4.56
CA LYS A 78 10.40 -4.18 -4.43
C LYS A 78 10.01 -4.44 -2.98
N PHE A 79 8.75 -4.80 -2.75
CA PHE A 79 8.23 -5.11 -1.42
C PHE A 79 8.41 -6.59 -1.13
N ASN A 80 9.08 -6.91 -0.02
CA ASN A 80 9.22 -8.29 0.46
C ASN A 80 8.26 -8.49 1.63
N ILE A 81 7.26 -9.35 1.43
CA ILE A 81 6.14 -9.57 2.34
C ILE A 81 6.14 -11.05 2.75
N TYR A 82 5.86 -11.34 4.01
CA TYR A 82 5.72 -12.70 4.50
C TYR A 82 4.28 -12.94 4.95
N LEU A 83 3.57 -13.84 4.28
CA LEU A 83 2.23 -14.27 4.70
C LEU A 83 2.35 -15.59 5.47
N LEU A 84 1.89 -15.60 6.71
CA LEU A 84 1.89 -16.80 7.55
C LEU A 84 0.66 -17.66 7.28
N CYS A 85 0.84 -18.98 7.24
CA CYS A 85 -0.29 -19.91 7.12
C CYS A 85 -1.12 -19.94 8.43
N PRO A 86 -2.45 -20.13 8.35
CA PRO A 86 -3.32 -20.11 9.55
C PRO A 86 -3.02 -21.22 10.55
N ASN A 87 -2.75 -22.43 10.04
CA ASN A 87 -2.56 -23.63 10.83
C ASN A 87 -1.10 -24.09 10.80
N GLN A 88 -0.63 -24.63 11.91
CA GLN A 88 0.70 -25.23 12.04
C GLN A 88 0.56 -26.67 12.57
N PRO A 89 0.86 -27.71 11.76
CA PRO A 89 1.27 -27.66 10.34
C PRO A 89 0.13 -27.25 9.39
N LYS A 90 0.49 -26.77 8.20
CA LYS A 90 -0.44 -26.43 7.12
C LYS A 90 -1.28 -27.66 6.79
N ASN A 91 -2.59 -27.46 6.71
CA ASN A 91 -3.50 -28.51 6.28
C ASN A 91 -3.25 -28.82 4.80
N SER A 92 -2.84 -30.05 4.50
CA SER A 92 -2.55 -30.51 3.13
C SER A 92 -3.79 -30.59 2.26
N SER A 93 -4.99 -30.58 2.85
CA SER A 93 -6.26 -30.70 2.14
C SER A 93 -6.84 -29.35 1.68
N THR A 94 -6.24 -28.22 2.08
CA THR A 94 -6.77 -26.90 1.75
C THR A 94 -5.85 -26.17 0.77
N ASN A 95 -6.33 -25.95 -0.46
CA ASN A 95 -5.60 -25.12 -1.39
C ASN A 95 -5.73 -23.64 -1.04
N TYR A 96 -4.58 -22.99 -0.86
CA TYR A 96 -4.52 -21.55 -0.67
C TYR A 96 -4.13 -20.85 -1.97
N SER A 97 -4.62 -19.65 -2.15
CA SER A 97 -4.13 -18.67 -3.13
C SER A 97 -3.91 -17.32 -2.44
N ILE A 98 -3.21 -16.41 -3.10
CA ILE A 98 -2.97 -15.07 -2.58
C ILE A 98 -3.94 -14.12 -3.25
N HIS A 99 -4.66 -13.36 -2.43
CA HIS A 99 -5.49 -12.28 -2.89
C HIS A 99 -4.87 -10.94 -2.49
N ILE A 100 -4.87 -10.00 -3.42
CA ILE A 100 -4.31 -8.66 -3.22
C ILE A 100 -5.36 -7.65 -3.63
N ASP A 101 -5.78 -6.81 -2.70
CA ASP A 101 -6.73 -5.72 -2.95
C ASP A 101 -6.05 -4.36 -2.85
N VAL A 102 -6.53 -3.42 -3.66
CA VAL A 102 -6.03 -2.04 -3.73
C VAL A 102 -7.13 -1.06 -3.41
N PHE A 103 -6.85 -0.16 -2.48
CA PHE A 103 -7.72 0.95 -2.13
C PHE A 103 -7.00 2.28 -2.35
N ASP A 104 -7.72 3.28 -2.85
CA ASP A 104 -7.26 4.66 -2.86
C ASP A 104 -7.60 5.31 -1.51
N THR A 105 -6.57 5.62 -0.72
CA THR A 105 -6.70 6.22 0.61
C THR A 105 -7.09 7.70 0.59
N THR A 106 -6.96 8.36 -0.56
CA THR A 106 -7.37 9.76 -0.70
C THR A 106 -8.87 9.90 -0.82
N THR A 107 -9.50 8.96 -1.53
CA THR A 107 -10.95 8.93 -1.75
C THR A 107 -11.65 7.86 -0.91
N LEU A 108 -10.92 7.00 -0.21
CA LEU A 108 -11.42 5.84 0.54
C LEU A 108 -12.27 4.91 -0.33
N THR A 109 -11.80 4.62 -1.54
CA THR A 109 -12.53 3.76 -2.50
C THR A 109 -11.68 2.58 -2.96
N TYR A 110 -12.36 1.46 -3.23
CA TYR A 110 -11.74 0.30 -3.87
C TYR A 110 -11.26 0.65 -5.30
N TRP A 111 -10.12 0.09 -5.69
CA TRP A 111 -9.48 0.36 -6.97
C TRP A 111 -9.40 -0.87 -7.89
N SER A 112 -8.82 -1.99 -7.42
CA SER A 112 -8.62 -3.22 -8.21
C SER A 112 -8.11 -4.36 -7.32
N SER A 113 -8.04 -5.58 -7.87
CA SER A 113 -7.48 -6.74 -7.18
C SER A 113 -6.72 -7.70 -8.09
N TRP A 114 -5.93 -8.57 -7.47
CA TRP A 114 -5.23 -9.68 -8.11
C TRP A 114 -5.41 -10.99 -7.34
N TYR A 115 -5.28 -12.09 -8.09
CA TYR A 115 -5.22 -13.44 -7.57
C TYR A 115 -3.93 -14.10 -8.07
N LEU A 116 -3.09 -14.57 -7.15
CA LEU A 116 -1.87 -15.32 -7.47
C LEU A 116 -2.01 -16.76 -6.97
N SER A 117 -1.75 -17.72 -7.85
CA SER A 117 -1.75 -19.13 -7.50
C SER A 117 -0.49 -19.53 -6.74
N ILE A 118 -0.64 -20.48 -5.82
CA ILE A 118 0.48 -21.09 -5.07
C ILE A 118 0.63 -22.51 -5.60
N THR A 119 1.68 -22.77 -6.36
CA THR A 119 1.88 -24.05 -7.05
C THR A 119 2.36 -25.15 -6.11
N PHE A 120 3.27 -24.84 -5.17
CA PHE A 120 3.94 -25.85 -4.35
C PHE A 120 3.53 -25.75 -2.88
N GLN A 121 2.32 -26.19 -2.59
CA GLN A 121 1.74 -26.03 -1.26
C GLN A 121 2.40 -26.86 -0.15
N PHE A 122 3.16 -27.89 -0.52
CA PHE A 122 3.90 -28.75 0.41
C PHE A 122 5.22 -28.13 0.89
N LEU A 123 5.71 -27.07 0.25
CA LEU A 123 6.97 -26.46 0.65
C LEU A 123 6.79 -25.68 1.96
N PRO A 124 7.72 -25.82 2.92
CA PRO A 124 7.70 -25.02 4.15
C PRO A 124 7.78 -23.51 3.86
N VAL A 125 8.45 -23.14 2.76
CA VAL A 125 8.53 -21.77 2.28
C VAL A 125 8.32 -21.76 0.76
N ASP A 126 7.23 -21.15 0.30
CA ASP A 126 7.01 -20.85 -1.11
C ASP A 126 7.46 -19.40 -1.41
N ARG A 127 8.16 -19.18 -2.52
CA ARG A 127 8.71 -17.89 -2.92
C ARG A 127 8.10 -17.47 -4.24
N ILE A 128 7.29 -16.41 -4.21
CA ILE A 128 6.62 -15.88 -5.39
C ILE A 128 7.11 -14.46 -5.62
N ALA A 129 7.63 -14.19 -6.81
CA ALA A 129 8.08 -12.86 -7.21
C ALA A 129 7.36 -12.43 -8.48
N THR A 130 6.65 -11.30 -8.44
CA THR A 130 5.89 -10.82 -9.59
C THR A 130 5.80 -9.29 -9.66
N ARG A 131 5.53 -8.79 -10.86
CA ARG A 131 5.28 -7.38 -11.13
C ARG A 131 3.80 -7.20 -11.45
N LEU A 132 3.13 -6.34 -10.69
CA LEU A 132 1.70 -6.07 -10.81
C LEU A 132 1.47 -4.68 -11.41
N PHE A 133 0.56 -4.60 -12.38
CA PHE A 133 0.22 -3.35 -13.06
C PHE A 133 -1.12 -2.85 -12.55
N ILE A 134 -1.10 -1.71 -11.84
CA ILE A 134 -2.29 -1.05 -11.32
C ILE A 134 -3.00 -0.38 -12.51
N PRO A 135 -4.29 -0.67 -12.75
CA PRO A 135 -5.03 -0.06 -13.85
C PRO A 135 -5.19 1.45 -13.63
N SER A 136 -5.22 2.23 -14.72
CA SER A 136 -5.41 3.69 -14.65
C SER A 136 -6.84 4.10 -14.28
N VAL A 137 -7.81 3.18 -14.45
CA VAL A 137 -9.23 3.37 -14.13
C VAL A 137 -9.64 2.38 -13.04
N LYS A 138 -10.46 2.84 -12.10
CA LYS A 138 -11.02 2.02 -11.01
C LYS A 138 -11.88 0.89 -11.57
N GLN A 139 -11.70 -0.32 -11.06
CA GLN A 139 -12.60 -1.45 -11.32
C GLN A 139 -13.77 -1.39 -10.35
N ILE A 140 -14.98 -1.36 -10.89
CA ILE A 140 -16.23 -1.28 -10.11
C ILE A 140 -16.64 -2.71 -9.75
N GLU A 141 -16.00 -3.26 -8.72
CA GLU A 141 -16.44 -4.52 -8.07
C GLU A 141 -16.63 -4.33 -6.56
N SER A 142 -16.98 -3.12 -6.12
CA SER A 142 -17.24 -2.87 -4.71
C SER A 142 -18.71 -3.03 -4.37
N CYS A 143 -18.97 -3.64 -3.22
CA CYS A 143 -20.26 -3.53 -2.54
C CYS A 143 -20.62 -2.06 -2.31
N PRO A 144 -21.89 -1.67 -2.52
CA PRO A 144 -22.32 -0.27 -2.40
C PRO A 144 -22.31 0.26 -0.96
N PHE A 145 -22.13 -0.61 0.05
CA PHE A 145 -22.19 -0.24 1.47
C PHE A 145 -20.98 -0.75 2.25
N SER A 146 -20.43 0.11 3.11
CA SER A 146 -19.22 -0.11 3.94
C SER A 146 -19.36 -1.16 5.05
N CYS A 147 -20.54 -1.75 5.24
CA CYS A 147 -20.81 -2.75 6.28
C CYS A 147 -21.19 -4.12 5.71
N TYR A 148 -21.01 -4.32 4.40
CA TYR A 148 -21.35 -5.55 3.69
C TYR A 148 -20.13 -6.17 3.03
N SER A 149 -19.98 -7.48 3.17
CA SER A 149 -18.85 -8.26 2.62
C SER A 149 -19.36 -9.49 1.87
N GLY A 150 -18.43 -10.19 1.22
CA GLY A 150 -18.66 -11.31 0.32
C GLY A 150 -18.93 -10.88 -1.12
N SER A 151 -18.76 -11.82 -2.06
CA SER A 151 -18.92 -11.60 -3.51
C SER A 151 -20.32 -11.13 -3.94
N LYS A 152 -21.31 -11.18 -3.03
CA LYS A 152 -22.69 -10.73 -3.25
C LYS A 152 -23.13 -9.61 -2.31
N CYS A 153 -22.25 -9.08 -1.46
CA CYS A 153 -22.55 -7.95 -0.58
C CYS A 153 -23.73 -8.20 0.38
N ARG A 154 -23.82 -9.39 0.96
CA ARG A 154 -24.94 -9.81 1.83
C ARG A 154 -24.56 -10.04 3.29
N ILE A 155 -23.26 -10.08 3.59
CA ILE A 155 -22.79 -10.36 4.95
C ILE A 155 -22.64 -9.04 5.69
N GLN A 156 -23.56 -8.75 6.59
CA GLN A 156 -23.48 -7.60 7.48
C GLN A 156 -22.53 -7.91 8.66
N TYR A 157 -21.65 -6.98 9.01
CA TYR A 157 -20.74 -7.12 10.14
C TYR A 157 -20.61 -5.82 10.93
N ASN A 158 -20.30 -5.95 12.22
CA ASN A 158 -19.99 -4.79 13.05
C ASN A 158 -18.56 -4.34 12.79
N CYS A 159 -18.44 -3.14 12.23
CA CYS A 159 -17.15 -2.50 11.99
C CYS A 159 -16.61 -1.91 13.28
N SER A 160 -15.37 -2.29 13.60
CA SER A 160 -14.59 -1.73 14.71
C SER A 160 -13.78 -0.48 14.29
N CYS A 161 -13.95 -0.02 13.05
CA CYS A 161 -13.21 1.08 12.47
C CYS A 161 -13.77 2.46 12.89
N SER A 162 -12.96 3.51 12.77
CA SER A 162 -13.39 4.89 12.94
C SER A 162 -14.44 5.29 11.89
N SER A 163 -15.33 6.22 12.23
CA SER A 163 -16.50 6.56 11.42
C SER A 163 -16.19 7.21 10.07
N ASP A 164 -15.00 7.80 9.91
CA ASP A 164 -14.48 8.42 8.68
C ASP A 164 -13.50 7.52 7.92
N SER A 165 -13.47 6.23 8.24
CA SER A 165 -12.63 5.23 7.57
C SER A 165 -13.47 4.27 6.74
N PHE A 166 -12.84 3.57 5.80
CA PHE A 166 -13.52 2.54 5.03
C PHE A 166 -13.30 1.17 5.70
N CYS A 167 -14.39 0.50 6.01
CA CYS A 167 -14.35 -0.80 6.65
C CYS A 167 -14.40 -1.89 5.58
N TYR A 168 -13.33 -2.69 5.50
CA TYR A 168 -13.21 -3.75 4.49
C TYR A 168 -13.70 -5.10 5.02
N THR A 169 -13.36 -5.43 6.27
CA THR A 169 -13.94 -6.53 7.04
C THR A 169 -14.16 -6.08 8.48
N SER A 170 -14.73 -6.94 9.33
CA SER A 170 -14.94 -6.65 10.76
C SER A 170 -13.68 -6.22 11.52
N SER A 171 -12.49 -6.56 11.01
CA SER A 171 -11.21 -6.31 11.66
C SER A 171 -10.15 -5.63 10.79
N ILE A 172 -10.49 -5.29 9.54
CA ILE A 172 -9.61 -4.63 8.57
C ILE A 172 -10.21 -3.28 8.20
N CYS A 173 -9.48 -2.23 8.51
CA CYS A 173 -9.87 -0.84 8.27
C CYS A 173 -8.89 -0.18 7.30
N ILE A 174 -9.42 0.55 6.32
CA ILE A 174 -8.66 1.42 5.42
C ILE A 174 -8.74 2.84 5.97
N CYS A 175 -7.61 3.33 6.46
CA CYS A 175 -7.55 4.64 7.10
C CYS A 175 -7.41 5.77 6.07
N PRO A 176 -8.05 6.93 6.32
CA PRO A 176 -7.74 8.15 5.59
C PRO A 176 -6.28 8.55 5.85
N LEU A 177 -5.70 9.32 4.93
CA LEU A 177 -4.28 9.72 4.96
C LEU A 177 -3.76 10.34 6.28
N ASN A 178 -4.64 10.89 7.09
CA ASN A 178 -4.30 11.56 8.36
C ASN A 178 -4.47 10.66 9.59
N LYS A 179 -4.89 9.41 9.42
CA LYS A 179 -5.12 8.45 10.50
C LYS A 179 -4.37 7.13 10.28
N TYR A 180 -4.15 6.43 11.37
CA TYR A 180 -3.45 5.15 11.42
C TYR A 180 -3.95 4.31 12.59
N ASP A 181 -3.27 3.19 12.85
CA ASP A 181 -3.67 2.08 13.71
C ASP A 181 -4.65 1.10 13.03
N ARG A 182 -4.90 -0.04 13.69
CA ARG A 182 -5.74 -1.13 13.16
C ARG A 182 -7.20 -0.73 12.88
N HIS A 183 -7.70 0.25 13.60
CA HIS A 183 -9.07 0.75 13.61
C HIS A 183 -9.20 2.21 13.11
N CYS A 184 -8.10 2.85 12.74
CA CYS A 184 -8.04 4.24 12.27
C CYS A 184 -8.50 5.26 13.31
N TYR A 185 -8.22 5.09 14.60
CA TYR A 185 -8.57 6.08 15.63
C TYR A 185 -7.47 7.11 15.86
N LEU A 186 -6.20 6.70 15.75
CA LEU A 186 -5.07 7.57 15.96
C LEU A 186 -4.82 8.50 14.76
N LYS A 187 -4.47 9.76 15.05
CA LYS A 187 -4.18 10.80 14.05
C LYS A 187 -2.69 11.09 13.98
N HIS A 188 -2.21 11.39 12.79
CA HIS A 188 -0.84 11.86 12.58
C HIS A 188 -0.68 13.34 12.95
N SER A 189 0.32 13.67 13.75
CA SER A 189 0.66 15.06 14.07
C SER A 189 1.40 15.77 12.94
N ILE A 190 2.19 15.04 12.15
CA ILE A 190 3.12 15.63 11.16
C ILE A 190 2.36 16.13 9.92
N CYS A 191 1.58 15.27 9.27
CA CYS A 191 0.75 15.67 8.12
C CYS A 191 -0.59 16.29 8.56
N SER A 192 -0.66 16.92 9.73
CA SER A 192 -1.89 17.54 10.20
C SER A 192 -2.22 18.79 9.39
N ALA A 193 -3.51 19.08 9.15
CA ALA A 193 -3.93 20.24 8.37
C ALA A 193 -3.46 21.58 8.94
N LYS A 194 -3.19 21.65 10.26
CA LYS A 194 -2.71 22.87 10.94
C LYS A 194 -1.19 23.05 10.88
N SER A 195 -0.43 21.99 10.62
CA SER A 195 1.04 21.99 10.71
C SER A 195 1.72 21.18 9.61
N SER A 196 1.09 21.06 8.43
CA SER A 196 1.64 20.28 7.33
C SER A 196 3.01 20.82 6.91
N PRO A 197 4.05 19.98 6.79
CA PRO A 197 5.37 20.40 6.34
C PRO A 197 5.40 20.76 4.85
N CYS A 198 4.40 20.36 4.07
CA CYS A 198 4.30 20.64 2.64
C CYS A 198 3.72 22.03 2.39
N LYS A 199 4.40 22.83 1.58
CA LYS A 199 3.96 24.17 1.15
C LYS A 199 2.95 24.07 0.02
N ASN A 200 2.35 25.21 -0.34
CA ASN A 200 1.40 25.33 -1.46
C ASN A 200 0.18 24.39 -1.38
N ASN A 201 -0.21 24.00 -0.14
CA ASN A 201 -1.30 23.05 0.13
C ASN A 201 -1.11 21.69 -0.56
N GLU A 202 0.14 21.28 -0.73
CA GLU A 202 0.49 20.02 -1.37
C GLU A 202 0.27 18.82 -0.45
N LEU A 203 0.07 17.66 -1.06
CA LEU A 203 -0.31 16.45 -0.34
C LEU A 203 0.86 15.90 0.48
N CYS A 204 0.70 15.87 1.80
CA CYS A 204 1.64 15.23 2.74
C CYS A 204 1.28 13.77 2.92
N VAL A 205 2.25 12.88 2.69
CA VAL A 205 2.10 11.43 2.89
C VAL A 205 3.20 10.94 3.82
N ARG A 206 2.86 10.03 4.74
CA ARG A 206 3.87 9.39 5.60
C ARG A 206 4.52 8.20 4.90
N PHE A 207 5.66 7.80 5.44
CA PHE A 207 6.20 6.46 5.20
C PHE A 207 5.54 5.48 6.16
N ASP A 208 5.59 4.19 5.81
CA ASP A 208 5.06 3.10 6.64
C ASP A 208 5.54 3.24 8.10
N ASP A 209 4.57 3.23 9.02
CA ASP A 209 4.72 3.39 10.48
C ASP A 209 5.74 2.41 11.09
N ARG A 210 6.04 1.30 10.40
CA ARG A 210 7.01 0.27 10.83
C ARG A 210 8.46 0.73 10.79
N THR A 211 8.79 1.77 10.02
CA THR A 211 10.19 2.15 9.74
C THR A 211 10.64 3.40 10.49
N ASP A 212 9.82 4.47 10.52
CA ASP A 212 10.13 5.70 11.24
C ASP A 212 8.87 6.58 11.40
N ARG A 213 8.49 6.88 12.65
CA ARG A 213 7.28 7.67 12.97
C ARG A 213 7.35 9.10 12.42
N ASN A 214 8.54 9.63 12.13
CA ASN A 214 8.72 11.02 11.75
C ASN A 214 8.99 11.26 10.26
N LYS A 215 9.00 10.20 9.44
CA LYS A 215 9.34 10.31 8.03
C LYS A 215 8.09 10.61 7.18
N PHE A 216 8.18 11.67 6.37
CA PHE A 216 7.12 12.11 5.47
C PHE A 216 7.68 12.44 4.08
N ALA A 217 6.80 12.53 3.09
CA ALA A 217 7.08 13.02 1.75
C ALA A 217 5.97 13.96 1.29
N CYS A 218 6.34 14.97 0.50
CA CYS A 218 5.38 15.89 -0.12
C CYS A 218 5.20 15.54 -1.60
N LEU A 219 3.95 15.31 -2.01
CA LEU A 219 3.60 14.96 -3.39
C LEU A 219 3.23 16.21 -4.18
N CYS A 220 4.27 16.90 -4.68
CA CYS A 220 4.10 18.18 -5.38
C CYS A 220 3.33 18.06 -6.70
N GLN A 221 2.45 19.02 -6.96
CA GLN A 221 1.75 19.14 -8.21
C GLN A 221 2.65 19.59 -9.37
N LYS A 222 2.11 19.63 -10.60
CA LYS A 222 2.89 19.85 -11.83
C LYS A 222 3.58 21.20 -11.82
N SER A 223 3.03 22.16 -11.08
CA SER A 223 3.54 23.52 -10.98
C SER A 223 4.57 23.72 -9.87
N PHE A 224 4.85 22.71 -9.04
CA PHE A 224 5.71 22.86 -7.87
C PHE A 224 6.81 21.79 -7.79
N TYR A 225 7.92 22.11 -7.12
CA TYR A 225 9.03 21.21 -6.84
C TYR A 225 9.76 21.59 -5.54
N GLY A 226 10.74 20.78 -5.15
CA GLY A 226 11.40 20.87 -3.86
C GLY A 226 10.93 19.77 -2.90
N THR A 227 11.64 19.61 -1.80
CA THR A 227 11.35 18.53 -0.82
C THR A 227 10.04 18.78 -0.07
N ARG A 228 9.62 20.04 0.02
CA ARG A 228 8.37 20.50 0.64
C ARG A 228 7.47 21.20 -0.38
N CYS A 229 7.74 21.02 -1.67
CA CYS A 229 7.00 21.68 -2.76
C CYS A 229 7.01 23.22 -2.65
N GLU A 230 8.09 23.78 -2.12
CA GLU A 230 8.27 25.19 -1.83
C GLU A 230 8.51 26.05 -3.07
N ASN A 231 9.02 25.45 -4.16
CA ASN A 231 9.42 26.18 -5.35
C ASN A 231 8.40 26.01 -6.48
N THR A 232 8.21 27.06 -7.28
CA THR A 232 7.35 27.04 -8.48
C THR A 232 8.15 26.65 -9.72
N LYS A 233 7.62 25.72 -10.51
CA LYS A 233 8.20 25.37 -11.81
C LYS A 233 7.85 26.43 -12.84
N HIS A 234 8.85 26.89 -13.57
CA HIS A 234 8.64 27.72 -14.75
C HIS A 234 8.16 26.86 -15.93
N ARG A 235 7.15 27.34 -16.66
CA ARG A 235 6.67 26.68 -17.89
C ARG A 235 7.28 27.36 -19.10
N ILE A 236 8.00 26.61 -19.91
CA ILE A 236 8.39 27.03 -21.27
C ILE A 236 7.31 26.51 -22.22
N HIS A 237 6.65 27.42 -22.93
CA HIS A 237 5.70 27.08 -23.98
C HIS A 237 6.42 27.21 -25.34
N ALA A 238 6.76 26.08 -25.95
CA ALA A 238 7.26 26.05 -27.33
C ALA A 238 6.08 25.77 -28.26
N LYS A 239 5.87 26.63 -29.27
CA LYS A 239 4.90 26.43 -30.34
C LYS A 239 5.67 26.36 -31.65
N PHE A 240 5.40 25.33 -32.43
CA PHE A 240 6.05 25.08 -33.70
C PHE A 240 5.13 25.46 -34.85
N ASP A 241 5.73 25.94 -35.94
CA ASP A 241 4.99 26.23 -37.15
C ASP A 241 4.56 24.92 -37.83
N LYS A 242 3.42 24.97 -38.55
CA LYS A 242 2.77 23.80 -39.17
C LYS A 242 3.60 23.16 -40.28
N ASP A 243 4.60 23.88 -40.79
CA ASP A 243 5.45 23.42 -41.90
C ASP A 243 6.64 22.55 -41.44
N ILE A 244 6.80 22.34 -40.13
CA ILE A 244 7.80 21.44 -39.58
C ILE A 244 7.30 20.00 -39.72
N ARG A 245 7.70 19.34 -40.82
CA ARG A 245 7.36 17.94 -41.13
C ARG A 245 8.01 16.98 -40.11
N GLU A 246 7.15 16.28 -39.37
CA GLU A 246 7.50 15.22 -38.43
C GLU A 246 8.03 13.99 -39.16
N GLU A 247 9.35 13.75 -39.16
CA GLU A 247 9.83 12.36 -39.23
C GLU A 247 10.87 12.01 -38.17
N THR A 248 11.67 12.94 -37.64
CA THR A 248 12.47 12.69 -36.43
C THR A 248 13.02 14.01 -35.88
N ILE A 249 12.34 14.64 -34.94
CA ILE A 249 12.89 15.80 -34.23
C ILE A 249 13.22 15.37 -32.80
N ALA A 250 14.52 15.19 -32.53
CA ALA A 250 15.04 15.05 -31.18
C ALA A 250 15.31 16.45 -30.61
N PHE A 251 14.55 16.84 -29.58
CA PHE A 251 14.77 18.10 -28.89
C PHE A 251 15.82 17.94 -27.80
N VAL A 252 16.91 18.70 -27.90
CA VAL A 252 17.91 18.81 -26.84
C VAL A 252 17.73 20.17 -26.15
N LEU A 253 17.23 20.14 -24.92
CA LEU A 253 17.17 21.32 -24.06
C LEU A 253 18.46 21.38 -23.23
N HIS A 254 19.29 22.38 -23.50
CA HIS A 254 20.46 22.68 -22.70
C HIS A 254 20.15 23.81 -21.72
N TYR A 255 20.26 23.53 -20.42
CA TYR A 255 20.04 24.53 -19.37
C TYR A 255 21.38 25.11 -18.93
N ILE A 256 21.52 26.43 -19.01
CA ILE A 256 22.70 27.16 -18.50
C ILE A 256 22.24 27.94 -17.27
N THR A 257 22.94 27.75 -16.14
CA THR A 257 22.69 28.51 -14.91
C THR A 257 23.64 29.70 -14.90
N ALA A 258 23.11 30.92 -15.04
CA ALA A 258 23.89 32.13 -14.89
C ALA A 258 23.85 32.56 -13.41
N TYR A 259 25.01 32.59 -12.75
CA TYR A 259 25.14 33.20 -11.44
C TYR A 259 25.39 34.70 -11.65
N ASN A 260 24.46 35.53 -11.17
CA ASN A 260 24.74 36.94 -11.01
C ASN A 260 25.58 37.10 -9.75
N ASN A 261 26.87 37.42 -9.91
CA ASN A 261 27.69 37.90 -8.82
C ASN A 261 27.22 39.32 -8.47
N VAL A 262 26.39 39.43 -7.42
CA VAL A 262 26.15 40.68 -6.71
C VAL A 262 26.87 40.60 -5.38
#